data_AF-A0A971R2U6-F1
#
_entry.id   AF-A0A971R2U6-F1
#
_cell.length_a   1.000
_cell.length_b   1.000
_cell.length_c   1.000
_cell.angle_alpha   90.00
_cell.angle_beta   90.00
_cell.angle_gamma   90.00
#
_symmetry.space_group_name_H-M   'P 1'
#
loop_
_entity.id
_entity.type
_entity.pdbx_description
1 polymer ?
#
loop_
_entity_poly.entity_id
_entity_poly.type
_entity_poly.pdbx_seq_one_letter_code
_entity_poly.pdbx_strand_id
1 'polypeptide(L)'
;LSLENGLITSLKNIPVGEDRGLIFEYASRGVPSIHLLNIRDLALKNGIPIDPVPLPEPGKSGVYYIDSYSLPLALFFLALMVLSLIAGKLAVKK
;
A
#
# COMPACT_ATOMS: atom_id res chain seq x y z
N LEU A 1 18.39 6.21 -24.22
CA LEU A 1 17.43 7.31 -23.94
C LEU A 1 17.57 7.64 -22.45
N SER A 2 17.84 8.89 -22.07
CA SER A 2 17.82 9.30 -20.66
C SER A 2 16.50 10.01 -20.39
N LEU A 3 15.67 9.47 -19.51
CA LEU A 3 14.42 10.12 -19.09
C LEU A 3 14.73 11.06 -17.93
N GLU A 4 14.21 12.29 -17.99
CA GLU A 4 14.36 13.24 -16.90
C GLU A 4 13.45 12.89 -15.72
N ASN A 5 13.86 13.33 -14.53
CA ASN A 5 13.02 13.23 -13.35
C ASN A 5 11.79 14.13 -13.49
N GLY A 6 10.61 13.61 -13.18
CA GLY A 6 9.37 14.39 -13.18
C GLY A 6 8.16 13.61 -13.70
N LEU A 7 7.12 14.37 -14.05
CA LEU A 7 5.89 13.83 -14.61
C LEU A 7 6.04 13.60 -16.11
N ILE A 8 5.96 12.34 -16.52
CA ILE A 8 5.95 11.92 -17.91
C ILE A 8 4.49 11.74 -18.33
N THR A 9 3.99 12.66 -19.16
CA THR A 9 2.62 12.62 -19.71
C THR A 9 2.58 12.06 -21.13
N SER A 10 3.66 12.23 -21.90
CA SER A 10 3.80 11.69 -23.24
C SER A 10 5.28 11.48 -23.59
N LEU A 11 5.56 10.50 -24.45
CA LEU A 11 6.89 10.23 -24.95
C LEU A 11 6.88 10.28 -26.48
N LYS A 12 7.85 11.00 -27.04
CA LYS A 12 7.91 11.26 -28.49
C LYS A 12 8.29 10.02 -29.28
N ASN A 13 9.19 9.19 -28.73
CA ASN A 13 9.65 7.94 -29.33
C ASN A 13 9.36 6.79 -28.37
N ILE A 14 8.35 5.99 -28.70
CA ILE A 14 8.00 4.77 -27.96
C ILE A 14 8.60 3.59 -28.74
N PRO A 15 9.61 2.89 -28.19
CA PRO A 15 10.18 1.72 -28.85
C PRO A 15 9.12 0.60 -28.98
N VAL A 16 9.14 -0.08 -30.12
CA VAL A 16 8.27 -1.22 -30.43
C VAL A 16 9.10 -2.49 -30.26
N GLY A 17 8.65 -3.42 -29.42
CA GLY A 17 9.35 -4.68 -29.16
C GLY A 17 9.18 -5.18 -27.72
N GLU A 18 9.71 -6.37 -27.45
CA GLU A 18 9.61 -7.02 -26.12
C GLU A 18 10.46 -6.34 -25.04
N ASP A 19 11.51 -5.61 -25.43
CA ASP A 19 12.39 -4.85 -24.51
C ASP A 19 11.76 -3.54 -24.00
N ARG A 20 10.46 -3.36 -24.26
CA ARG A 20 9.72 -2.17 -23.88
C ARG A 20 9.49 -2.14 -22.37
N GLY A 21 10.15 -1.21 -21.69
CA GLY A 21 9.92 -0.94 -20.27
C GLY A 21 8.54 -0.34 -19.95
N LEU A 22 8.13 -0.45 -18.68
CA LEU A 22 6.80 -0.04 -18.20
C LEU A 22 6.45 1.43 -18.45
N ILE A 23 7.42 2.35 -18.34
CA ILE A 23 7.18 3.79 -18.59
C ILE A 23 6.69 4.01 -20.02
N PHE A 24 7.28 3.30 -20.98
CA PHE A 24 6.84 3.37 -22.37
C PHE A 24 5.45 2.77 -22.52
N GLU A 25 5.14 1.64 -21.87
CA GLU A 25 3.82 0.99 -21.87
C GLU A 25 2.72 1.92 -21.36
N TYR A 26 2.95 2.60 -20.24
CA TYR A 26 2.01 3.59 -19.70
C TYR A 26 1.84 4.78 -20.66
N ALA A 27 2.92 5.27 -21.25
CA ALA A 27 2.86 6.36 -22.21
C ALA A 27 1.99 6.04 -23.45
N SER A 28 2.02 4.81 -24.00
CA SER A 28 1.11 4.49 -25.15
C SER A 28 -0.34 4.37 -24.75
N ARG A 29 -0.63 4.11 -23.48
CA ARG A 29 -1.99 4.04 -22.96
C ARG A 29 -2.50 5.41 -22.52
N GLY A 30 -1.70 6.48 -22.68
CA GLY A 30 -2.02 7.81 -22.17
C GLY A 30 -2.05 7.89 -20.65
N VAL A 31 -1.43 6.92 -19.96
CA VAL A 31 -1.33 6.90 -18.50
C VAL A 31 -0.06 7.66 -18.08
N PRO A 32 -0.18 8.77 -17.33
CA PRO A 32 0.98 9.51 -16.88
C PRO A 32 1.76 8.73 -15.82
N SER A 33 3.09 8.87 -15.82
CA SER A 33 3.98 8.22 -14.85
C SER A 33 4.95 9.22 -14.23
N ILE A 34 5.25 9.08 -12.95
CA ILE A 34 6.26 9.89 -12.26
C ILE A 34 7.59 9.13 -12.26
N HIS A 35 8.61 9.69 -12.90
CA HIS A 35 9.95 9.11 -12.93
C HIS A 35 10.85 9.84 -11.94
N LEU A 36 11.37 9.13 -10.94
CA LEU A 36 12.30 9.68 -9.94
C LEU A 36 13.52 8.76 -9.81
N LEU A 37 14.65 9.20 -10.35
CA LEU A 37 15.98 8.63 -10.16
C LEU A 37 16.75 9.42 -9.11
N ASN A 38 17.71 8.75 -8.47
CA ASN A 38 18.54 9.34 -7.41
C ASN A 38 17.69 9.98 -6.29
N ILE A 39 16.72 9.22 -5.77
CA ILE A 39 15.74 9.70 -4.78
C ILE A 39 16.39 10.32 -3.54
N ARG A 40 17.58 9.83 -3.14
CA ARG A 40 18.36 10.39 -2.03
C ARG A 40 18.79 11.83 -2.35
N ASP A 41 19.40 12.07 -3.49
CA ASP A 41 19.83 13.42 -3.89
C ASP A 41 18.63 14.35 -4.09
N LEU A 42 17.54 13.82 -4.67
CA LEU A 42 16.29 14.57 -4.80
C LEU A 42 15.74 15.00 -3.43
N ALA A 43 15.72 14.10 -2.45
CA ALA A 43 15.26 14.42 -1.11
C ALA A 43 16.14 15.50 -0.46
N LEU A 44 17.48 15.37 -0.52
CA LEU A 44 18.41 16.38 0.00
C LEU A 44 18.21 17.76 -0.65
N LYS A 45 18.12 17.81 -1.99
CA LYS A 45 17.92 19.08 -2.74
C LYS A 45 16.61 19.78 -2.40
N ASN A 46 15.59 19.02 -2.00
CA ASN A 46 14.27 19.54 -1.64
C ASN A 46 14.08 19.69 -0.12
N GLY A 47 15.14 19.54 0.68
CA GLY A 47 15.06 19.66 2.14
C GLY A 47 14.23 18.56 2.81
N ILE A 48 14.00 17.44 2.12
CA ILE A 48 13.28 16.28 2.67
C ILE A 48 14.28 15.47 3.51
N PRO A 49 14.02 15.25 4.80
CA PRO A 49 14.91 14.47 5.65
C PRO A 49 14.94 13.02 5.17
N ILE A 50 16.15 12.45 5.18
CA ILE A 50 16.41 11.06 4.79
C ILE A 50 16.79 10.32 6.05
N ASP A 51 16.15 9.18 6.27
CA ASP A 51 16.38 8.28 7.40
C ASP A 51 16.34 9.02 8.74
N PRO A 52 15.15 9.24 9.35
CA PRO A 52 15.04 9.99 10.59
C PRO A 52 15.97 9.41 11.67
N VAL A 53 16.75 10.28 12.33
CA VAL A 53 17.64 9.90 13.43
C VAL A 53 17.15 10.56 14.73
N PRO A 54 16.87 9.77 15.79
CA PRO A 54 16.94 8.31 15.85
C PRO A 54 15.84 7.64 15.01
N LEU A 55 16.10 6.42 14.55
CA LEU A 55 15.07 5.64 13.86
C LEU A 55 13.88 5.40 14.81
N PRO A 56 12.64 5.44 14.29
CA PRO A 56 11.48 5.11 15.10
C PRO A 56 11.55 3.66 15.56
N GLU A 57 10.96 3.37 16.71
CA GLU A 57 10.81 2.00 17.16
C GLU A 57 10.07 1.15 16.11
N PRO A 58 10.47 -0.12 15.90
CA PRO A 58 9.75 -1.02 15.01
C PRO A 58 8.25 -1.05 15.35
N GLY A 59 7.39 -0.89 14.33
CA GLY A 59 5.93 -0.85 14.50
C GLY A 59 5.34 0.52 14.86
N LYS A 60 6.16 1.58 14.98
CA LYS A 60 5.70 2.95 15.29
C LYS A 60 5.75 3.94 14.12
N SER A 61 6.27 3.55 12.96
CA SER A 61 6.26 4.45 11.78
C SER A 61 4.83 4.66 11.26
N GLY A 62 4.57 5.82 10.66
CA GLY A 62 3.24 6.20 10.15
C GLY A 62 2.65 5.32 9.03
N VAL A 63 3.39 4.31 8.53
CA VAL A 63 2.86 3.27 7.63
C VAL A 63 2.23 2.08 8.38
N TYR A 64 2.44 1.97 9.69
CA TYR A 64 1.77 0.97 10.52
C TYR A 64 0.45 1.54 11.04
N TYR A 65 -0.63 0.80 10.79
CA TYR A 65 -1.94 1.05 11.36
C TYR A 65 -2.25 -0.06 12.35
N ILE A 66 -2.62 0.32 13.57
CA ILE A 66 -3.06 -0.62 14.60
C ILE A 66 -4.58 -0.60 14.59
N ASP A 67 -5.20 -1.60 13.99
CA ASP A 67 -6.64 -1.79 14.12
C ASP A 67 -6.94 -2.24 15.55
N SER A 68 -7.75 -1.44 16.26
CA SER A 68 -8.21 -1.78 17.60
C SER A 68 -9.58 -2.43 17.51
N TYR A 69 -9.68 -3.70 17.93
CA TYR A 69 -10.95 -4.42 17.99
C TYR A 69 -11.64 -4.16 19.33
N SER A 70 -12.96 -3.94 19.30
CA SER A 70 -13.74 -3.78 20.52
C SER A 70 -13.92 -5.13 21.21
N LEU A 71 -13.15 -5.35 22.29
CA LEU A 71 -13.24 -6.56 23.11
C LEU A 71 -14.68 -6.87 23.57
N PRO A 72 -15.52 -5.89 23.97
CA PRO A 72 -16.91 -6.17 24.32
C PRO A 72 -17.73 -6.72 23.14
N LEU A 73 -17.49 -6.23 21.93
CA LEU A 73 -18.20 -6.66 20.73
C LEU A 73 -17.76 -8.07 20.32
N ALA A 74 -16.46 -8.36 20.42
CA ALA A 74 -15.92 -9.70 20.18
C ALA A 74 -16.53 -10.73 21.15
N LEU A 75 -16.62 -10.39 22.44
CA LEU A 75 -17.25 -11.23 23.45
C LEU A 75 -18.76 -11.41 23.19
N PHE A 76 -19.45 -10.36 22.78
CA PHE A 76 -20.87 -10.43 22.42
C PHE A 76 -21.12 -11.41 21.27
N PHE A 77 -20.36 -11.31 20.18
CA PHE A 77 -20.48 -12.25 19.05
C PHE A 77 -20.07 -13.67 19.41
N LEU A 78 -19.04 -13.85 20.25
CA LEU A 78 -18.65 -15.15 20.78
C LEU A 78 -19.79 -15.79 21.58
N ALA A 79 -20.45 -15.02 22.46
CA ALA A 79 -21.57 -15.50 23.25
C ALA A 79 -22.76 -15.90 22.37
N LEU A 80 -23.11 -15.10 21.35
CA LEU A 80 -24.15 -15.44 20.38
C LEU A 80 -23.86 -16.75 19.65
N MET A 81 -22.61 -16.96 19.24
CA MET A 81 -22.20 -18.20 18.59
C MET A 81 -22.41 -19.41 19.52
N VAL A 82 -21.98 -19.33 20.78
CA VAL A 82 -22.17 -20.40 21.77
C VAL A 82 -23.65 -20.66 22.05
N LEU A 83 -24.46 -19.61 22.20
CA LEU A 83 -25.91 -19.71 22.40
C LEU A 83 -26.61 -20.42 21.23
N SER A 84 -26.21 -20.10 19.99
CA SER A 84 -26.77 -20.76 18.80
C SER A 84 -26.50 -22.26 18.77
N LEU A 85 -25.30 -22.69 19.20
CA LEU A 85 -24.92 -24.11 19.28
C LEU A 85 -25.70 -24.84 20.39
N ILE A 86 -25.89 -24.19 21.54
CA ILE A 86 -26.68 -24.75 22.64
C ILE A 86 -28.16 -24.89 22.23
N ALA A 87 -28.73 -23.84 21.64
CA ALA A 87 -30.10 -23.86 21.14
C ALA A 87 -30.30 -24.95 20.08
N GLY A 88 -29.37 -25.08 19.12
CA GLY A 88 -29.38 -26.15 18.13
C GLY A 88 -29.31 -27.55 18.75
N LYS A 89 -28.40 -27.76 19.72
CA LYS A 89 -28.33 -29.04 20.45
C LYS A 89 -29.61 -29.38 21.20
N LEU A 90 -30.25 -28.39 21.84
CA LEU A 90 -31.51 -28.59 22.55
C LEU A 90 -32.66 -28.90 21.59
N ALA A 91 -32.70 -28.26 20.42
CA ALA A 91 -33.69 -28.51 19.38
C ALA A 91 -33.56 -29.91 18.76
N VAL A 92 -32.35 -30.43 18.59
CA VAL A 92 -32.11 -31.79 18.07
C VAL A 92 -32.42 -32.88 19.11
N LYS A 93 -32.31 -32.56 20.39
CA LYS A 93 -32.56 -33.52 21.49
C LYS A 93 -34.04 -33.64 21.88
N LYS A 94 -34.90 -32.75 21.39
CA LYS A 94 -36.34 -32.73 21.62
C LYS A 94 -37.07 -33.43 20.49
#